data_AF-A0A0R3QF08-F1
#
_entry.id   AF-A0A0R3QF08-F1
#
_cell.length_a   1.000
_cell.length_b   1.000
_cell.length_c   1.000
_cell.angle_alpha   90.00
_cell.angle_beta   90.00
_cell.angle_gamma   90.00
#
_symmetry.space_group_name_H-M   'P 1'
#
loop_
_entity.id
_entity.type
_entity.pdbx_description
1 polymer ?
#
loop_
_entity_poly.entity_id
_entity_poly.type
_entity_poly.pdbx_seq_one_letter_code
_entity_poly.pdbx_strand_id
1 'polypeptide(L)'
;MCLQIDKSRHHDLLDVIWLEVLLAVIGQQFGKYTADICGVVVNIRNKGSKISIWTTDCNNDESNCKIGEILKQKLTNPDIDSKIQRPIFDVLRYEDHQEVQNKSSSSVKAKHIITASD
;
A
#
# COMPACT_ATOMS: atom_id res chain seq x y z
N MET A 1 0.53 5.11 -3.54
CA MET A 1 1.15 3.83 -3.16
C MET A 1 0.07 2.76 -2.97
N CYS A 2 0.22 1.56 -3.52
CA CYS A 2 -0.80 0.51 -3.40
C CYS A 2 -0.23 -0.90 -3.36
N LEU A 3 -0.99 -1.83 -2.78
CA LEU A 3 -0.76 -3.27 -2.79
C LEU A 3 -2.01 -4.03 -3.23
N GLN A 4 -1.81 -5.19 -3.84
CA GLN A 4 -2.89 -6.10 -4.23
C GLN A 4 -2.87 -7.34 -3.34
N ILE A 5 -4.06 -7.82 -2.99
CA ILE A 5 -4.28 -9.00 -2.17
C ILE A 5 -5.08 -9.98 -3.02
N ASP A 6 -4.46 -11.10 -3.37
CA ASP A 6 -5.13 -12.16 -4.13
C ASP A 6 -6.24 -12.80 -3.28
N LYS A 7 -7.35 -13.17 -3.92
CA LYS A 7 -8.49 -13.81 -3.25
C LYS A 7 -8.14 -15.16 -2.61
N SER A 8 -7.13 -15.86 -3.12
CA SER A 8 -6.64 -17.12 -2.57
C SER A 8 -5.95 -16.96 -1.21
N ARG A 9 -5.53 -15.74 -0.85
CA ARG A 9 -4.94 -15.47 0.46
C ARG A 9 -6.00 -15.52 1.55
N HIS A 10 -5.54 -15.73 2.78
CA HIS A 10 -6.40 -15.86 3.95
C HIS A 10 -7.42 -14.72 4.04
N HIS A 11 -8.68 -15.03 4.38
CA HIS A 11 -9.78 -14.06 4.35
C HIS A 11 -9.49 -12.83 5.23
N ASP A 12 -8.94 -13.07 6.43
CA ASP A 12 -8.65 -12.04 7.43
C ASP A 12 -7.45 -11.16 7.07
N LEU A 13 -6.65 -11.55 6.07
CA LEU A 13 -5.46 -10.81 5.69
C LEU A 13 -5.79 -9.38 5.26
N LEU A 14 -6.90 -9.20 4.54
CA LEU A 14 -7.35 -7.87 4.11
C LEU A 14 -7.59 -6.96 5.32
N ASP A 15 -8.29 -7.48 6.32
CA ASP A 15 -8.66 -6.73 7.52
C ASP A 15 -7.44 -6.38 8.34
N VAL A 16 -6.47 -7.31 8.47
CA VAL A 16 -5.20 -7.04 9.15
C VAL A 16 -4.41 -5.94 8.43
N ILE A 17 -4.21 -6.05 7.11
CA ILE A 17 -3.48 -5.02 6.37
C ILE A 17 -4.19 -3.67 6.44
N TRP A 18 -5.52 -3.68 6.33
CA TRP A 18 -6.32 -2.46 6.39
C TRP A 18 -6.23 -1.78 7.76
N LEU A 19 -6.32 -2.55 8.84
CA LEU A 19 -6.16 -2.06 10.20
C LEU A 19 -4.76 -1.46 10.42
N GLU A 20 -3.71 -2.17 10.03
CA GLU A 20 -2.33 -1.67 10.17
C GLU A 20 -2.10 -0.38 9.39
N VAL A 21 -2.65 -0.27 8.17
CA VAL A 21 -2.61 0.97 7.38
C VAL A 21 -3.35 2.10 8.08
N LEU A 22 -4.54 1.85 8.63
CA LEU A 22 -5.31 2.86 9.37
C LEU A 22 -4.54 3.32 10.62
N LEU A 23 -4.03 2.39 11.42
CA LEU A 23 -3.24 2.67 12.62
C LEU A 23 -1.98 3.48 12.30
N ALA A 24 -1.29 3.16 11.21
CA ALA A 24 -0.12 3.91 10.76
C ALA A 24 -0.47 5.36 10.41
N VAL A 25 -1.60 5.59 9.73
CA VAL A 25 -2.04 6.94 9.33
C VAL A 25 -2.51 7.75 10.54
N ILE A 26 -3.44 7.24 11.35
CA ILE A 26 -3.97 8.00 12.50
C ILE A 26 -2.93 8.19 13.61
N GLY A 27 -2.00 7.22 13.74
CA GLY A 27 -0.87 7.30 14.66
C GLY A 27 0.26 8.20 14.17
N GLN A 28 0.09 8.89 13.02
CA GLN A 28 1.08 9.78 12.41
C GLN A 28 2.45 9.11 12.22
N GLN A 29 2.46 7.81 11.95
CA GLN A 29 3.68 7.01 11.88
C GLN A 29 4.51 7.29 10.61
N PHE A 30 3.97 8.09 9.69
CA PHE A 30 4.67 8.62 8.51
C PHE A 30 5.49 9.88 8.82
N GLY A 31 5.41 10.43 10.04
CA GLY A 31 6.20 11.58 10.48
C GLY A 31 5.95 12.81 9.60
N LYS A 32 7.03 13.47 9.15
CA LYS A 32 6.95 14.65 8.27
C LYS A 32 6.20 14.40 6.96
N TYR A 33 6.18 13.17 6.45
CA TYR A 33 5.52 12.81 5.19
C TYR A 33 4.01 12.62 5.34
N THR A 34 3.47 12.62 6.56
CA THR A 34 2.02 12.52 6.80
C THR A 34 1.26 13.66 6.10
N ALA A 35 1.87 14.85 6.00
CA ALA A 35 1.28 16.01 5.31
C ALA A 35 1.05 15.77 3.81
N ASP A 36 1.79 14.85 3.20
CA ASP A 36 1.66 14.52 1.78
C ASP A 36 0.61 13.42 1.53
N ILE A 37 0.04 12.82 2.59
CA ILE A 37 -1.00 11.78 2.48
C ILE A 37 -2.38 12.45 2.42
N CYS A 38 -3.10 12.21 1.32
CA CYS A 38 -4.49 12.68 1.16
C CYS A 38 -5.49 11.75 1.83
N GLY A 39 -5.22 10.45 1.82
CA GLY A 39 -6.12 9.45 2.38
C GLY A 39 -5.76 8.03 2.01
N VAL A 40 -6.55 7.10 2.53
CA VAL A 40 -6.41 5.66 2.28
C VAL A 40 -7.70 5.07 1.77
N VAL A 41 -7.60 4.14 0.83
CA VAL A 41 -8.73 3.54 0.12
C VAL A 41 -8.56 2.03 0.07
N VAL A 42 -9.63 1.31 0.39
CA VAL A 42 -9.74 -0.13 0.15
C VAL A 42 -10.76 -0.39 -0.97
N ASN A 43 -10.37 -1.20 -1.95
CA ASN A 43 -11.24 -1.66 -3.02
C ASN A 43 -11.42 -3.18 -2.92
N ILE A 44 -12.61 -3.62 -2.54
CA ILE A 44 -12.95 -5.04 -2.42
C ILE A 44 -13.50 -5.53 -3.77
N ARG A 45 -12.89 -6.57 -4.36
CA ARG A 45 -13.33 -7.13 -5.66
C ARG A 45 -13.25 -8.65 -5.67
N ASN A 46 -14.05 -9.28 -6.53
CA ASN A 46 -14.15 -10.74 -6.63
C ASN A 46 -12.83 -11.46 -7.02
N LYS A 47 -11.90 -10.79 -7.70
CA LYS A 47 -10.62 -11.37 -8.14
C LYS A 47 -9.44 -11.00 -7.24
N GLY A 48 -9.69 -10.29 -6.15
CA GLY A 48 -8.65 -9.77 -5.26
C GLY A 48 -8.92 -8.31 -4.91
N SER A 49 -8.50 -7.94 -3.70
CA SER A 49 -8.70 -6.61 -3.15
C SER A 49 -7.46 -5.75 -3.34
N LYS A 50 -7.63 -4.43 -3.34
CA LYS A 50 -6.53 -3.45 -3.44
C LYS A 50 -6.62 -2.48 -2.27
N ILE A 51 -5.50 -2.23 -1.60
CA ILE A 51 -5.38 -1.13 -0.63
C ILE A 51 -4.44 -0.09 -1.23
N SER A 52 -4.81 1.19 -1.13
CA SER A 52 -4.06 2.31 -1.67
C SER A 52 -3.96 3.46 -0.67
N ILE A 53 -2.76 4.04 -0.53
CA ILE A 53 -2.50 5.34 0.09
C ILE A 53 -2.33 6.35 -1.04
N TRP A 54 -3.12 7.42 -1.04
CA TRP A 54 -3.06 8.50 -2.00
C TRP A 54 -2.19 9.63 -1.47
N THR A 55 -1.29 10.13 -2.31
CA THR A 55 -0.42 11.27 -1.98
C THR A 55 -0.77 12.48 -2.83
N THR A 56 -0.41 13.66 -2.34
CA THR A 56 -0.81 14.95 -2.93
C THR A 56 -0.04 15.30 -4.21
N ASP A 57 1.20 14.83 -4.36
CA ASP A 57 2.07 15.14 -5.49
C ASP A 57 2.78 13.89 -5.99
N CYS A 58 2.50 13.50 -7.24
CA CYS A 58 3.15 12.36 -7.88
C CYS A 58 4.62 12.59 -8.22
N ASN A 59 5.07 13.85 -8.26
CA ASN A 59 6.44 14.24 -8.57
C ASN A 59 7.35 14.37 -7.35
N ASN A 60 6.79 14.35 -6.13
CA ASN A 60 7.57 14.30 -4.91
C ASN A 60 8.09 12.87 -4.64
N ASP A 61 9.09 12.46 -5.42
CA ASP A 61 9.63 11.09 -5.37
C ASP A 61 10.24 10.74 -4.01
N GLU A 62 10.86 11.70 -3.31
CA GLU A 62 11.37 11.49 -1.94
C GLU A 62 10.23 11.06 -1.01
N SER A 63 9.16 11.86 -0.95
CA SER A 63 8.03 11.57 -0.07
C SER A 63 7.32 10.28 -0.46
N ASN A 64 7.08 10.08 -1.76
CA ASN A 64 6.39 8.89 -2.27
C ASN A 64 7.16 7.59 -1.98
N CYS A 65 8.49 7.60 -2.13
CA CYS A 65 9.35 6.47 -1.75
C CYS A 65 9.35 6.26 -0.23
N LYS A 66 9.51 7.32 0.55
CA LYS A 66 9.58 7.22 2.02
C LYS A 66 8.28 6.73 2.64
N ILE A 67 7.13 7.17 2.15
CA ILE A 67 5.82 6.63 2.54
C ILE A 67 5.76 5.12 2.24
N GLY A 68 6.26 4.70 1.08
CA GLY A 68 6.35 3.28 0.71
C GLY A 68 7.25 2.44 1.61
N GLU A 69 8.44 2.95 1.93
CA GLU A 69 9.39 2.29 2.83
C GLU A 69 8.82 2.15 4.24
N ILE A 70 8.21 3.21 4.78
CA ILE A 70 7.55 3.17 6.09
C ILE A 70 6.41 2.15 6.06
N LEU A 71 5.58 2.16 5.02
CA LEU A 71 4.50 1.19 4.87
C LEU A 71 5.03 -0.26 4.83
N LYS A 72 6.11 -0.52 4.09
CA LYS A 72 6.79 -1.83 4.11
C LYS A 72 7.22 -2.19 5.53
N GLN A 73 7.87 -1.29 6.26
CA GLN A 73 8.31 -1.57 7.64
C GLN A 73 7.15 -1.92 8.56
N LYS A 74 6.02 -1.20 8.45
CA LYS A 74 4.82 -1.49 9.24
C LYS A 74 4.26 -2.86 8.90
N LEU A 75 4.04 -3.17 7.62
CA LEU A 75 3.48 -4.45 7.19
C LEU A 75 4.43 -5.65 7.35
N THR A 76 5.70 -5.42 7.66
CA THR A 76 6.68 -6.49 7.95
C THR A 76 6.93 -6.65 9.45
N ASN A 77 6.27 -5.87 10.32
CA ASN A 77 6.43 -5.99 11.77
C ASN A 77 6.14 -7.43 12.24
N PRO A 78 7.06 -8.09 12.99
CA PRO A 78 6.86 -9.46 13.48
C PRO A 78 5.66 -9.60 14.42
N ASP A 79 5.24 -8.53 15.08
CA ASP A 79 4.13 -8.53 16.04
C ASP A 79 2.76 -8.55 15.37
N ILE A 80 2.69 -8.32 14.05
CA ILE A 80 1.45 -8.47 13.27
C ILE A 80 1.10 -9.95 13.21
N ASP A 81 -0.07 -10.26 13.77
CA ASP A 81 -0.74 -11.57 13.89
C ASP A 81 0.10 -12.76 13.41
N SER A 82 0.65 -13.50 14.38
CA SER A 82 1.53 -14.65 14.14
C SER A 82 0.90 -15.78 13.33
N LYS A 83 -0.42 -15.79 13.16
CA LYS A 83 -1.15 -16.78 12.34
C LYS A 83 -1.11 -16.44 10.86
N ILE A 84 -0.79 -15.20 10.48
CA ILE A 84 -0.74 -14.79 9.08
C ILE A 84 0.57 -15.26 8.42
N GLN A 85 0.41 -15.98 7.31
CA GLN A 85 1.54 -16.41 6.50
C GLN A 85 2.24 -15.21 5.86
N ARG A 86 3.57 -15.16 6.04
CA ARG A 86 4.45 -14.15 5.44
C ARG A 86 4.92 -14.58 4.04
N PRO A 87 5.22 -13.61 3.15
CA PRO A 87 5.13 -12.16 3.37
C PRO A 87 3.68 -11.65 3.34
N ILE A 88 3.36 -10.61 4.13
CA ILE A 88 1.98 -10.06 4.23
C ILE A 88 1.55 -9.37 2.93
N PHE A 89 2.49 -8.91 2.11
CA PHE A 89 2.29 -8.40 0.76
C PHE A 89 3.47 -8.84 -0.12
N ASP A 90 3.32 -8.85 -1.44
CA ASP A 90 4.43 -9.19 -2.35
C ASP A 90 5.16 -7.92 -2.83
N VAL A 91 4.38 -6.96 -3.32
CA VAL A 91 4.88 -5.73 -3.94
C VAL A 91 3.99 -4.54 -3.62
N LEU A 92 4.64 -3.43 -3.29
CA LEU A 92 4.07 -2.09 -3.21
C LEU A 92 4.39 -1.34 -4.51
N ARG A 93 3.38 -0.72 -5.10
CA ARG A 93 3.49 0.00 -6.38
C ARG A 93 3.01 1.43 -6.19
N TYR A 94 3.82 2.40 -6.56
CA TYR A 94 3.36 3.78 -6.71
C TYR A 94 2.90 4.00 -8.15
N GLU A 95 1.64 4.39 -8.33
CA GLU A 95 1.02 4.63 -9.63
C GLU A 95 0.48 6.06 -9.64
N ASP A 96 0.77 6.82 -10.70
CA ASP A 96 0.23 8.17 -10.88
C ASP A 96 -1.28 8.10 -11.14
N HIS A 97 -2.06 8.94 -10.46
CA HIS A 97 -3.51 9.02 -10.63
C HIS A 97 -3.91 9.35 -12.08
N GLN A 98 -3.20 10.27 -12.75
CA GLN A 98 -3.52 10.68 -14.11
C GLN A 98 -3.30 9.53 -15.10
N GLU A 99 -2.20 8.80 -14.96
CA GLU A 99 -1.91 7.61 -15.77
C GLU A 99 -2.92 6.48 -15.50
N VAL A 100 -3.31 6.27 -14.23
CA VAL A 100 -4.33 5.26 -13.87
C VAL A 100 -5.70 5.60 -14.43
N GLN A 101 -6.06 6.88 -14.51
CA GLN A 101 -7.33 7.33 -15.09
C GLN A 101 -7.36 7.20 -16.61
N ASN A 102 -6.25 7.51 -17.29
CA ASN A 102 -6.18 7.53 -18.76
C ASN A 102 -5.76 6.21 -19.40
N LYS A 103 -5.53 5.16 -18.61
CA LYS A 103 -5.03 3.89 -19.12
C LYS A 103 -5.99 3.24 -20.12
N SER A 104 -5.43 2.78 -21.23
CA SER A 104 -6.11 1.92 -22.21
C SER A 104 -5.89 0.43 -21.96
N SER A 105 -4.98 0.09 -21.03
CA SER A 105 -4.63 -1.28 -20.66
C SER A 105 -5.10 -1.63 -19.24
N SER A 106 -5.08 -2.93 -18.91
CA SER A 106 -5.43 -3.40 -17.56
C SER A 106 -4.46 -2.91 -16.48
N SER A 107 -3.19 -2.63 -16.83
CA SER A 107 -2.12 -2.21 -15.93
C SER A 107 -1.55 -0.83 -16.27
N VAL A 108 -0.96 -0.18 -15.26
CA VAL A 108 -0.21 1.08 -15.40
C VAL A 108 1.24 0.82 -14.98
N LYS A 109 2.18 1.51 -15.62
CA LYS A 109 3.59 1.46 -15.22
C LYS A 109 3.74 2.12 -13.85
N ALA A 110 4.28 1.39 -12.89
CA ALA A 110 4.56 1.94 -11.58
C ALA A 110 5.77 2.89 -11.66
N LYS A 111 5.65 4.07 -11.04
CA LYS A 111 6.74 5.04 -10.91
C LYS A 111 7.78 4.57 -9.90
N HIS A 112 7.30 3.97 -8.80
CA HIS A 112 8.13 3.35 -7.76
C HIS A 112 7.62 1.95 -7.47
N ILE A 113 8.54 1.03 -7.20
CA ILE A 113 8.24 -0.36 -6.84
C ILE A 113 9.06 -0.72 -5.61
N ILE A 114 8.41 -1.26 -4.58
CA ILE A 114 9.04 -1.71 -3.35
C ILE A 114 8.59 -3.15 -3.10
N THR A 115 9.52 -4.09 -3.06
CA THR A 115 9.26 -5.51 -2.80
C THR A 115 9.29 -5.81 -1.30
N ALA A 116 8.51 -6.80 -0.87
CA ALA A 116 8.47 -7.20 0.54
C ALA A 116 9.80 -7.82 1.00
N SER A 117 10.43 -8.62 0.13
CA SER A 117 11.79 -9.13 0.29
C SER A 117 12.79 -8.20 -0.39
N ASP A 118 13.98 -8.04 0.18
CA ASP A 118 15.12 -7.36 -0.46
C ASP A 118 15.80 -8.28 -1.50
#